data_AF-A0A955Y4T9-F1
#
_entry.id   AF-A0A955Y4T9-F1
#
_cell.length_a   1.000
_cell.length_b   1.000
_cell.length_c   1.000
_cell.angle_alpha   90.00
_cell.angle_beta   90.00
_cell.angle_gamma   90.00
#
_symmetry.space_group_name_H-M   'P 1'
#
loop_
_entity.id
_entity.type
_entity.pdbx_description
1 polymer ?
#
loop_
_entity_poly.entity_id
_entity_poly.type
_entity_poly.pdbx_seq_one_letter_code
_entity_poly.pdbx_strand_id
1 'polypeptide(L)'
;MTWFLLAACVDAPVPVEPEPQVSEAPEALPAVDLYVAYDGLADLPDVCDRLVGPADPPVGWTGSADTCQPGDLPAGFATRGMPLLDLARDLAGLPPVKVRAGGDAQSCALAMHANGAISHAPGADWDCVSDRVVTTAGRSLL
;
A
#
# COMPACT_ATOMS: atom_id res chain seq x y z
N MET A 1 -14.50 0.54 -4.04
CA MET A 1 -14.38 1.96 -3.64
C MET A 1 -13.08 2.63 -4.05
N THR A 2 -11.92 1.94 -4.14
CA THR A 2 -10.60 2.57 -4.40
C THR A 2 -10.45 3.22 -5.79
N TRP A 3 -11.21 2.78 -6.79
CA TRP A 3 -11.14 3.31 -8.16
C TRP A 3 -11.74 4.72 -8.34
N PHE A 4 -12.74 5.09 -7.53
CA PHE A 4 -13.42 6.39 -7.68
C PHE A 4 -12.56 7.57 -7.19
N LEU A 5 -11.77 7.38 -6.13
CA LEU A 5 -10.92 8.44 -5.57
C LEU A 5 -9.74 8.79 -6.48
N LEU A 6 -9.13 7.80 -7.12
CA LEU A 6 -8.02 8.02 -8.04
C LEU A 6 -8.45 8.83 -9.27
N ALA A 7 -9.66 8.57 -9.78
CA ALA A 7 -10.23 9.28 -10.92
C ALA A 7 -10.64 10.73 -10.62
N ALA A 8 -10.92 11.08 -9.36
CA ALA A 8 -11.24 12.44 -8.96
C ALA A 8 -9.99 13.32 -8.75
N CYS A 9 -8.84 12.70 -8.45
CA CYS A 9 -7.60 13.41 -8.08
C CYS A 9 -6.60 13.57 -9.23
N VAL A 10 -6.73 12.79 -10.29
CA VAL A 10 -6.00 12.96 -11.53
C VAL A 10 -7.04 13.49 -12.51
N ASP A 11 -6.84 14.66 -13.12
CA ASP A 11 -7.71 15.28 -14.14
C ASP A 11 -7.85 14.42 -15.43
N ALA A 12 -7.98 13.10 -15.29
CA ALA A 12 -8.22 12.17 -16.36
C ALA A 12 -9.72 12.15 -16.64
N PRO A 13 -10.17 12.45 -17.88
CA PRO A 13 -11.56 12.24 -18.23
C PRO A 13 -11.90 10.78 -18.01
N VAL A 14 -12.85 10.51 -17.12
CA VAL A 14 -13.39 9.17 -16.92
C VAL A 14 -13.92 8.69 -18.27
N PRO A 15 -13.44 7.55 -18.82
CA PRO A 15 -14.11 6.94 -19.95
C PRO A 15 -15.53 6.60 -19.49
N VAL A 16 -16.52 7.33 -20.00
CA VAL A 16 -17.92 6.94 -19.89
C VAL A 16 -18.09 5.69 -20.75
N GLU A 17 -17.90 4.52 -20.15
CA GLU A 17 -18.34 3.28 -20.76
C GLU A 17 -19.87 3.37 -20.93
N PRO A 18 -20.44 2.99 -22.09
CA PRO A 18 -21.87 3.06 -22.31
C PRO A 18 -22.57 2.14 -21.30
N GLU A 19 -23.56 2.70 -20.59
CA GLU A 19 -24.31 1.98 -19.58
C GLU A 19 -24.83 0.65 -20.14
N PRO A 20 -24.57 -0.50 -19.49
CA PRO A 20 -25.22 -1.73 -19.88
C PRO A 20 -26.72 -1.55 -19.67
N GLN A 21 -27.50 -1.79 -20.73
CA GLN A 21 -28.96 -1.78 -20.70
C GLN A 21 -29.44 -3.00 -19.90
N VAL A 22 -29.50 -2.89 -18.57
CA VAL A 22 -30.01 -3.95 -17.70
C VAL A 22 -31.53 -3.83 -17.64
N SER A 23 -32.22 -4.82 -18.18
CA SER A 23 -33.67 -4.99 -18.02
C SER A 23 -34.04 -5.11 -16.55
N GLU A 24 -35.14 -4.45 -16.17
CA GLU A 24 -35.67 -4.24 -14.82
C GLU A 24 -35.47 -5.44 -13.86
N ALA A 25 -34.60 -5.24 -12.86
CA ALA A 25 -34.41 -6.14 -11.71
C ALA A 25 -35.45 -5.83 -10.61
N PRO A 26 -35.88 -6.84 -9.82
CA PRO A 26 -36.91 -6.67 -8.80
C PRO A 26 -36.48 -5.72 -7.69
N GLU A 27 -37.48 -5.12 -7.03
CA GLU A 27 -37.38 -4.06 -6.01
C GLU A 27 -36.06 -4.07 -5.24
N ALA A 28 -35.28 -3.01 -5.49
CA ALA A 28 -34.01 -2.78 -4.84
C ALA A 28 -34.17 -2.86 -3.32
N LEU A 29 -33.33 -3.69 -2.69
CA LEU A 29 -32.94 -3.45 -1.30
C LEU A 29 -32.58 -1.97 -1.17
N PRO A 30 -32.94 -1.27 -0.07
CA PRO A 30 -32.58 0.12 0.06
C PRO A 30 -31.09 0.23 -0.18
N ALA A 31 -30.70 1.02 -1.17
CA ALA A 31 -29.33 1.45 -1.29
C ALA A 31 -28.99 1.99 0.09
N VAL A 32 -28.13 1.27 0.83
CA VAL A 32 -27.42 1.90 1.91
C VAL A 32 -26.56 2.90 1.17
N ASP A 33 -27.11 4.10 1.05
CA ASP A 33 -26.43 5.25 0.55
C ASP A 33 -25.34 5.51 1.56
N LEU A 34 -24.23 4.80 1.40
CA LEU A 34 -23.00 5.08 2.09
C LEU A 34 -22.42 6.33 1.43
N TYR A 35 -23.21 7.40 1.41
CA TYR A 35 -22.69 8.73 1.61
C TYR A 35 -22.03 8.67 2.98
N VAL A 36 -20.74 8.31 2.98
CA VAL A 36 -19.86 8.91 3.96
C VAL A 36 -19.99 10.40 3.68
N ALA A 37 -20.91 11.06 4.39
CA ALA A 37 -20.95 12.49 4.49
C ALA A 37 -19.66 12.88 5.21
N TYR A 38 -18.55 12.89 4.47
CA TYR A 38 -17.57 13.90 4.73
C TYR A 38 -18.30 15.21 4.43
N ASP A 39 -18.71 15.92 5.47
CA ASP A 39 -18.97 17.37 5.39
C ASP A 39 -17.73 18.14 4.86
N GLY A 40 -16.62 17.44 4.54
CA GLY A 40 -15.34 17.91 4.02
C GLY A 40 -15.11 17.71 2.52
N LEU A 41 -16.11 17.94 1.64
CA LEU A 41 -15.78 18.20 0.21
C LEU A 41 -14.80 19.39 0.05
N ALA A 42 -14.66 20.23 1.08
CA ALA A 42 -13.64 21.27 1.17
C ALA A 42 -12.19 20.73 1.30
N ASP A 43 -12.00 19.48 1.75
CA ASP A 43 -10.69 18.86 1.97
C ASP A 43 -10.26 17.93 0.82
N LEU A 44 -11.11 17.75 -0.21
CA LEU A 44 -10.74 16.96 -1.39
C LEU A 44 -9.44 17.43 -2.07
N PRO A 45 -9.16 18.75 -2.19
CA PRO A 45 -7.86 19.21 -2.69
C PRO A 45 -6.68 18.71 -1.85
N ASP A 46 -6.78 18.72 -0.52
CA ASP A 46 -5.72 18.20 0.38
C ASP A 46 -5.53 16.69 0.21
N VAL A 47 -6.63 15.92 0.12
CA VAL A 47 -6.57 14.47 -0.11
C VAL A 47 -5.92 14.17 -1.47
N CYS A 48 -6.27 14.90 -2.51
CA CYS A 48 -5.72 14.69 -3.85
C CYS A 48 -4.24 15.08 -3.93
N ASP A 49 -3.83 16.19 -3.30
CA ASP A 49 -2.43 16.60 -3.21
C ASP A 49 -1.59 15.53 -2.50
N ARG A 50 -2.13 14.96 -1.41
CA ARG A 50 -1.47 13.89 -0.64
C ARG A 50 -1.45 12.54 -1.35
N LEU A 51 -2.46 12.24 -2.17
CA LEU A 51 -2.59 10.99 -2.91
C LEU A 51 -1.69 10.95 -4.16
N VAL A 52 -1.65 12.05 -4.93
CA VAL A 52 -0.82 12.13 -6.14
C VAL A 52 0.66 12.12 -5.75
N GLY A 53 1.03 12.92 -4.74
CA GLY A 53 2.37 12.95 -4.18
C GLY A 53 3.48 13.23 -5.21
N PRO A 54 4.75 13.18 -4.81
CA PRO A 54 5.87 13.25 -5.74
C PRO A 54 5.97 11.97 -6.59
N ALA A 55 6.60 12.10 -7.77
CA ALA A 55 6.92 10.96 -8.63
C ALA A 55 7.76 9.91 -7.88
N ASP A 56 7.60 8.63 -8.26
CA ASP A 56 8.38 7.54 -7.69
C ASP A 56 9.88 7.79 -7.90
N PRO A 57 10.71 7.68 -6.84
CA PRO A 57 12.15 7.64 -7.03
C PRO A 57 12.52 6.40 -7.86
N PRO A 58 13.62 6.42 -8.63
CA PRO A 58 14.09 5.25 -9.36
C PRO A 58 14.20 4.03 -8.44
N VAL A 59 13.75 2.87 -8.93
CA VAL A 59 14.02 1.60 -8.24
C VAL A 59 15.53 1.40 -8.14
N GLY A 60 16.04 1.24 -6.92
CA GLY A 60 17.48 1.26 -6.64
C GLY A 60 17.86 0.47 -5.40
N TRP A 61 17.25 -0.71 -5.24
CA TRP A 61 17.63 -1.65 -4.19
C TRP A 61 19.11 -2.03 -4.31
N THR A 62 19.85 -1.95 -3.19
CA THR A 62 21.31 -2.17 -3.17
C THR A 62 21.73 -3.56 -2.68
N GLY A 63 20.78 -4.45 -2.42
CA GLY A 63 21.05 -5.77 -1.86
C GLY A 63 21.39 -6.83 -2.90
N SER A 64 21.57 -8.06 -2.42
CA SER A 64 21.92 -9.22 -3.24
C SER A 64 21.42 -10.52 -2.59
N ALA A 65 20.63 -11.28 -3.35
CA ALA A 65 20.19 -12.63 -2.96
C ALA A 65 21.36 -13.62 -2.95
N ASP A 66 22.28 -13.53 -3.91
CA ASP A 66 23.42 -14.46 -4.04
C ASP A 66 24.37 -14.42 -2.83
N THR A 67 24.48 -13.25 -2.18
CA THR A 67 25.37 -13.04 -1.03
C THR A 67 24.62 -12.74 0.26
N CYS A 68 23.29 -12.94 0.26
CA CYS A 68 22.39 -12.64 1.37
C CYS A 68 22.61 -11.26 2.02
N GLN A 69 22.78 -10.23 1.20
CA GLN A 69 22.90 -8.85 1.64
C GLN A 69 21.53 -8.17 1.51
N PRO A 70 20.88 -7.77 2.62
CA PRO A 70 19.55 -7.17 2.53
C PRO A 70 19.53 -5.87 1.72
N GLY A 71 20.66 -5.15 1.70
CA GLY A 71 20.79 -3.84 1.10
C GLY A 71 19.87 -2.82 1.73
N ASP A 72 19.61 -1.76 1.00
CA ASP A 72 18.70 -0.67 1.37
C ASP A 72 17.90 -0.23 0.14
N LEU A 73 16.82 0.51 0.41
CA LEU A 73 16.10 1.25 -0.61
C LEU A 73 16.71 2.65 -0.74
N PRO A 74 16.61 3.31 -1.90
CA PRO A 74 17.13 4.66 -2.09
C PRO A 74 16.61 5.62 -1.03
N ALA A 75 17.44 6.59 -0.63
CA ALA A 75 17.00 7.71 0.19
C ALA A 75 15.81 8.39 -0.50
N GLY A 76 14.68 8.50 0.21
CA GLY A 76 13.43 9.00 -0.38
C GLY A 76 12.39 7.93 -0.71
N PHE A 77 12.71 6.63 -0.74
CA PHE A 77 11.68 5.60 -1.00
C PHE A 77 10.56 5.61 0.06
N ALA A 78 10.92 5.83 1.32
CA ALA A 78 9.96 6.05 2.39
C ALA A 78 9.13 7.34 2.23
N THR A 79 9.60 8.33 1.45
CA THR A 79 8.92 9.62 1.26
C THR A 79 7.68 9.54 0.38
N ARG A 80 7.42 8.39 -0.26
CA ARG A 80 6.13 8.13 -0.91
C ARG A 80 5.29 7.09 -0.16
N GLY A 81 5.90 6.00 0.29
CA GLY A 81 5.18 4.94 1.00
C GLY A 81 4.56 5.39 2.32
N MET A 82 5.28 6.20 3.12
CA MET A 82 4.80 6.65 4.42
C MET A 82 3.64 7.66 4.32
N PRO A 83 3.70 8.72 3.48
CA PRO A 83 2.57 9.63 3.33
C PRO A 83 1.30 8.94 2.83
N LEU A 84 1.40 7.97 1.93
CA LEU A 84 0.24 7.20 1.46
C LEU A 84 -0.37 6.34 2.57
N LEU A 85 0.49 5.67 3.37
CA LEU A 85 0.03 4.93 4.55
C LEU A 85 -0.63 5.86 5.56
N ASP A 86 -0.02 7.00 5.85
CA ASP A 86 -0.55 7.98 6.80
C ASP A 86 -1.85 8.62 6.29
N LEU A 87 -2.00 8.85 4.97
CA LEU A 87 -3.27 9.25 4.36
C LEU A 87 -4.35 8.19 4.58
N ALA A 88 -4.06 6.91 4.32
CA ALA A 88 -5.03 5.84 4.55
C ALA A 88 -5.45 5.73 6.04
N ARG A 89 -4.52 6.00 6.97
CA ARG A 89 -4.79 6.03 8.40
C ARG A 89 -5.63 7.24 8.81
N ASP A 90 -5.32 8.41 8.28
CA ASP A 90 -6.05 9.65 8.53
C ASP A 90 -7.50 9.56 8.03
N LEU A 91 -7.71 9.00 6.83
CA LEU A 91 -9.05 8.69 6.31
C LEU A 91 -9.84 7.72 7.22
N ALA A 92 -9.14 6.90 8.01
CA ALA A 92 -9.73 6.01 9.02
C ALA A 92 -9.78 6.63 10.43
N GLY A 93 -9.44 7.90 10.61
CA GLY A 93 -9.40 8.59 11.91
C GLY A 93 -8.26 8.14 12.82
N LEU A 94 -7.20 7.55 12.27
CA LEU A 94 -6.04 7.05 13.00
C LEU A 94 -4.84 8.00 12.88
N PRO A 95 -4.02 8.15 13.95
CA PRO A 95 -2.83 8.99 13.89
C PRO A 95 -1.74 8.39 12.98
N PRO A 96 -0.82 9.21 12.45
CA PRO A 96 0.28 8.74 11.60
C PRO A 96 1.23 7.80 12.33
N VAL A 97 1.96 6.98 11.57
CA VAL A 97 2.95 6.03 12.10
C VAL A 97 4.38 6.55 11.95
N LYS A 98 5.27 6.06 12.82
CA LYS A 98 6.70 6.37 12.75
C LYS A 98 7.46 5.17 12.21
N VAL A 99 8.36 5.42 11.26
CA VAL A 99 9.31 4.40 10.79
C VAL A 99 10.26 4.05 11.93
N ARG A 100 10.36 2.76 12.25
CA ARG A 100 11.39 2.25 13.14
C ARG A 100 12.60 1.83 12.32
N ALA A 101 13.77 2.36 12.66
CA ALA A 101 15.03 1.87 12.12
C ALA A 101 15.29 0.41 12.55
N GLY A 102 16.00 -0.35 11.71
CA GLY A 102 16.46 -1.68 12.10
C GLY A 102 16.62 -2.69 10.97
N GLY A 103 16.19 -2.40 9.74
CA GLY A 103 16.42 -3.28 8.59
C GLY A 103 15.60 -4.58 8.57
N ASP A 104 14.76 -4.84 9.57
CA ASP A 104 13.98 -6.09 9.67
C ASP A 104 13.11 -6.33 8.43
N ALA A 105 12.39 -5.29 7.98
CA ALA A 105 11.56 -5.38 6.77
C ALA A 105 12.39 -5.72 5.53
N GLN A 106 13.60 -5.16 5.44
CA GLN A 106 14.50 -5.37 4.32
C GLN A 106 15.11 -6.78 4.32
N SER A 107 15.42 -7.32 5.50
CA SER A 107 15.84 -8.71 5.67
C SER A 107 14.73 -9.71 5.32
N CYS A 108 13.48 -9.43 5.74
CA CYS A 108 12.33 -10.24 5.32
C CYS A 108 12.13 -10.19 3.80
N ALA A 109 12.21 -9.00 3.20
CA ALA A 109 12.08 -8.82 1.76
C ALA A 109 13.17 -9.59 0.98
N LEU A 110 14.42 -9.57 1.46
CA LEU A 110 15.51 -10.36 0.88
C LEU A 110 15.19 -11.87 0.90
N ALA A 111 14.79 -12.42 2.05
CA ALA A 111 14.49 -13.85 2.16
C ALA A 111 13.33 -14.25 1.24
N MET A 112 12.27 -13.43 1.18
CA MET A 112 11.15 -13.65 0.26
C MET A 112 11.57 -13.57 -1.20
N HIS A 113 12.44 -12.61 -1.55
CA HIS A 113 12.97 -12.44 -2.89
C HIS A 113 13.84 -13.62 -3.31
N ALA A 114 14.77 -14.07 -2.47
CA ALA A 114 15.68 -15.18 -2.75
C ALA A 114 14.93 -16.50 -3.03
N ASN A 115 13.75 -16.67 -2.41
CA ASN A 115 12.95 -17.90 -2.54
C ASN A 115 11.78 -17.77 -3.51
N GLY A 116 11.57 -16.59 -4.13
CA GLY A 116 10.43 -16.33 -5.02
C GLY A 116 9.06 -16.54 -4.35
N ALA A 117 8.98 -16.38 -3.03
CA ALA A 117 7.79 -16.69 -2.25
C ALA A 117 7.60 -15.68 -1.10
N ILE A 118 6.33 -15.33 -0.83
CA ILE A 118 5.95 -14.46 0.29
C ILE A 118 5.30 -15.33 1.37
N SER A 119 5.84 -15.30 2.59
CA SER A 119 5.31 -16.06 3.72
C SER A 119 5.54 -15.32 5.04
N HIS A 120 4.54 -15.36 5.93
CA HIS A 120 4.68 -14.92 7.32
C HIS A 120 5.35 -15.98 8.22
N ALA A 121 5.58 -17.18 7.68
CA ALA A 121 6.32 -18.26 8.31
C ALA A 121 7.31 -18.83 7.27
N PRO A 122 8.41 -18.11 6.96
CA PRO A 122 9.42 -18.61 6.03
C PRO A 122 9.99 -19.92 6.55
N GLY A 123 10.19 -20.89 5.65
CA GLY A 123 10.75 -22.20 5.99
C GLY A 123 12.19 -22.06 6.51
N ALA A 124 12.61 -22.96 7.39
CA ALA A 124 13.98 -22.97 7.90
C ALA A 124 15.02 -23.34 6.81
N ASP A 125 14.55 -23.90 5.70
CA ASP A 125 15.31 -24.28 4.51
C ASP A 125 15.38 -23.18 3.44
N TRP A 126 14.75 -22.02 3.68
CA TRP A 126 14.77 -20.91 2.74
C TRP A 126 16.17 -20.28 2.60
N ASP A 127 16.53 -19.91 1.38
CA ASP A 127 17.72 -19.13 1.12
C ASP A 127 17.67 -17.77 1.83
N CYS A 128 18.80 -17.34 2.38
CA CYS A 128 18.96 -16.09 3.13
C CYS A 128 18.02 -15.93 4.36
N VAL A 129 17.45 -17.02 4.86
CA VAL A 129 16.65 -17.01 6.09
C VAL A 129 17.54 -16.98 7.33
N SER A 130 17.05 -16.35 8.40
CA SER A 130 17.68 -16.35 9.71
C SER A 130 16.62 -16.35 10.81
N ASP A 131 16.98 -16.70 12.04
CA ASP A 131 16.07 -16.65 13.19
C ASP A 131 15.40 -15.28 13.36
N ARG A 132 16.15 -14.22 13.04
CA ARG A 132 15.64 -12.85 13.04
C ARG A 132 14.52 -12.68 12.01
N VAL A 133 14.74 -13.14 10.77
CA VAL A 133 13.73 -13.10 9.70
C VAL A 133 12.49 -13.89 10.08
N VAL A 134 12.65 -15.11 10.60
CA VAL A 134 11.51 -15.95 11.06
C VAL A 134 10.70 -15.21 12.13
N THR A 135 11.39 -14.63 13.13
CA THR A 135 10.74 -13.87 14.20
C THR A 135 10.02 -12.63 13.68
N THR A 136 10.65 -11.86 12.78
CA THR A 136 10.08 -10.60 12.30
C THR A 136 8.99 -10.81 11.26
N ALA A 137 9.06 -11.84 10.42
CA ALA A 137 8.00 -12.21 9.50
C ALA A 137 6.73 -12.65 10.25
N GLY A 138 6.90 -13.39 11.34
CA GLY A 138 5.80 -13.87 12.18
C GLY A 138 5.05 -12.78 12.95
N ARG A 139 5.63 -11.58 13.10
CA ARG A 139 4.95 -10.43 13.74
C ARG A 139 3.72 -9.94 12.98
N SER A 140 3.62 -10.27 11.69
CA SER A 140 2.47 -9.90 10.85
C SER A 140 1.31 -10.91 10.94
N LEU A 141 1.37 -11.90 11.83
CA LEU A 141 0.28 -12.85 12.11
C LEU A 141 -0.68 -12.38 13.22
N LEU A 142 -0.44 -11.19 13.79
CA LEU A 142 -1.18 -10.59 14.90
C LEU A 142 -1.84 -9.29 14.46
#